data_AF-A0A3A8LGI1-F1
#
_entry.id   AF-A0A3A8LGI1-F1
#
_cell.length_a   1.000
_cell.length_b   1.000
_cell.length_c   1.000
_cell.angle_alpha   90.00
_cell.angle_beta   90.00
_cell.angle_gamma   90.00
#
_symmetry.space_group_name_H-M   'P 1'
#
loop_
_entity.id
_entity.type
_entity.pdbx_description
1 polymer ?
#
loop_
_entity_poly.entity_id
_entity_poly.type
_entity_poly.pdbx_seq_one_letter_code
_entity_poly.pdbx_strand_id
1 'polypeptide(L)'
;MPIRRRSSSPPPPRAAPLPPAKTLPDSVKLTDNKQYGVHGEQSKPGAKQRASLFVNTSVPASADKQKYITQHSDLSPTRYSRNDDTFERHQFKKGIPDCMHNGEEFMHGRQLPVPTTSTYTLASKEKVTQKVLGESDEKNIAHSKEARRLDPNRVGVQASPTVGEAYDIVRQGPTPKGKSPYHSAPVVARDGQQTVTVEQSAGSTDGTKRNTYPTVDLYRVGHQTESFQGRYGTSEGYGKNAITVVAQPHGPESRQVPDDE
;
A
#
# COMPACT_ATOMS: atom_id res chain seq x y z
N MET A 1 -13.69 59.87 38.09
CA MET A 1 -13.13 58.97 37.05
C MET A 1 -14.16 57.87 36.76
N PRO A 2 -14.66 57.70 35.53
CA PRO A 2 -15.64 56.66 35.24
C PRO A 2 -14.94 55.33 34.94
N ILE A 3 -15.41 54.27 35.59
CA ILE A 3 -14.95 52.89 35.41
C ILE A 3 -15.46 52.39 34.05
N ARG A 4 -14.56 52.19 33.09
CA ARG A 4 -14.87 51.54 31.81
C ARG A 4 -15.30 50.09 32.06
N ARG A 5 -16.58 49.79 31.85
CA ARG A 5 -17.07 48.40 31.76
C ARG A 5 -16.42 47.73 30.55
N ARG A 6 -15.69 46.63 30.80
CA ARG A 6 -15.17 45.76 29.75
C ARG A 6 -16.36 45.12 29.03
N SER A 7 -16.46 45.38 27.74
CA SER A 7 -17.30 44.64 26.81
C SER A 7 -16.88 43.18 26.83
N SER A 8 -17.77 42.30 27.31
CA SER A 8 -17.60 40.86 27.20
C SER A 8 -17.89 40.46 25.76
N SER A 9 -16.88 40.04 25.02
CA SER A 9 -17.06 39.44 23.69
C SER A 9 -18.05 38.27 23.79
N PRO A 10 -19.01 38.15 22.87
CA PRO A 10 -19.91 37.01 22.85
C PRO A 10 -19.11 35.71 22.71
N PRO A 11 -19.55 34.62 23.35
CA PRO A 11 -18.90 33.33 23.21
C PRO A 11 -18.90 32.92 21.74
N PRO A 12 -17.83 32.26 21.27
CA PRO A 12 -17.76 31.79 19.89
C PRO A 12 -18.96 30.90 19.59
N PRO A 13 -19.51 30.96 18.37
CA PRO A 13 -20.64 30.13 17.99
C PRO A 13 -20.29 28.65 18.20
N ARG A 14 -21.18 27.91 18.86
CA ARG A 14 -21.06 26.45 19.00
C ARG A 14 -20.93 25.85 17.60
N ALA A 15 -19.87 25.08 17.38
CA ALA A 15 -19.71 24.30 16.16
C ALA A 15 -20.97 23.45 15.95
N ALA A 16 -21.50 23.46 14.72
CA ALA A 16 -22.67 22.68 14.38
C ALA A 16 -22.43 21.19 14.72
N PRO A 17 -23.43 20.46 15.24
CA PRO A 17 -23.30 19.03 15.50
C PRO A 17 -22.89 18.31 14.20
N LEU A 18 -21.86 17.49 14.27
CA LEU A 18 -21.47 16.67 13.12
C LEU A 18 -22.62 15.72 12.75
N PRO A 19 -22.87 15.49 11.45
CA PRO A 19 -23.95 14.61 11.01
C PRO A 19 -23.81 13.20 11.61
N PRO A 20 -24.93 12.50 11.88
CA PRO A 20 -24.90 11.15 12.45
C PRO A 20 -24.11 10.19 11.55
N ALA A 21 -23.32 9.31 12.17
CA ALA A 21 -22.54 8.32 11.44
C ALA A 21 -23.44 7.29 10.77
N LYS A 22 -23.06 6.82 9.58
CA LYS A 22 -23.70 5.66 8.93
C LYS A 22 -23.20 4.36 9.55
N THR A 23 -23.91 3.26 9.38
CA THR A 23 -23.37 1.93 9.71
C THR A 23 -22.19 1.58 8.80
N LEU A 24 -21.11 1.05 9.37
CA LEU A 24 -19.98 0.51 8.60
C LEU A 24 -20.46 -0.73 7.83
N PRO A 25 -20.20 -0.84 6.51
CA PRO A 25 -20.62 -2.01 5.74
C PRO A 25 -19.99 -3.30 6.28
N ASP A 26 -20.76 -4.39 6.33
CA ASP A 26 -20.26 -5.69 6.82
C ASP A 26 -19.15 -6.28 5.93
N SER A 27 -19.07 -5.84 4.69
CA SER A 27 -18.02 -6.17 3.72
C SER A 27 -16.69 -5.46 4.01
N VAL A 28 -16.62 -4.60 5.03
CA VAL A 28 -15.35 -4.04 5.52
C VAL A 28 -14.67 -5.07 6.43
N LYS A 29 -13.48 -5.51 6.03
CA LYS A 29 -12.63 -6.40 6.82
C LYS A 29 -11.77 -5.54 7.75
N LEU A 30 -11.89 -5.73 9.06
CA LEU A 30 -11.14 -4.99 10.07
C LEU A 30 -9.79 -5.67 10.37
N THR A 31 -8.81 -4.86 10.77
CA THR A 31 -7.58 -5.38 11.39
C THR A 31 -7.87 -5.93 12.79
N ASP A 32 -6.94 -6.69 13.35
CA ASP A 32 -7.07 -7.43 14.60
C ASP A 32 -7.41 -6.51 15.78
N ASN A 33 -6.76 -5.35 15.89
CA ASN A 33 -7.08 -4.34 16.91
C ASN A 33 -8.05 -3.26 16.40
N LYS A 34 -8.68 -3.51 15.25
CA LYS A 34 -9.71 -2.66 14.64
C LYS A 34 -9.28 -1.21 14.39
N GLN A 35 -7.98 -0.94 14.29
CA GLN A 35 -7.48 0.40 13.96
C GLN A 35 -7.84 0.79 12.52
N TYR A 36 -7.90 -0.20 11.63
CA TYR A 36 -8.20 -0.01 10.22
C TYR A 36 -9.23 -1.01 9.72
N GLY A 37 -9.89 -0.65 8.63
CA GLY A 37 -10.74 -1.54 7.87
C GLY A 37 -10.48 -1.39 6.38
N VAL A 38 -10.42 -2.48 5.64
CA VAL A 38 -10.29 -2.44 4.18
C VAL A 38 -11.59 -2.89 3.56
N HIS A 39 -11.95 -2.25 2.46
CA HIS A 39 -13.01 -2.73 1.60
C HIS A 39 -12.41 -3.02 0.23
N GLY A 40 -12.12 -4.30 0.01
CA GLY A 40 -11.62 -4.88 -1.24
C GLY A 40 -12.72 -5.70 -1.94
N GLU A 41 -12.96 -5.32 -3.19
CA GLU A 41 -13.76 -5.85 -4.31
C GLU A 41 -14.70 -7.09 -4.21
N GLN A 42 -15.91 -6.91 -4.78
CA GLN A 42 -16.42 -7.63 -5.97
C GLN A 42 -17.40 -6.68 -6.69
N SER A 43 -17.01 -6.06 -7.80
CA SER A 43 -18.01 -5.43 -8.66
C SER A 43 -18.61 -6.50 -9.57
N LYS A 44 -19.92 -6.75 -9.40
CA LYS A 44 -20.76 -7.18 -10.52
C LYS A 44 -20.41 -6.34 -11.76
N PRO A 45 -20.51 -6.89 -12.98
CA PRO A 45 -20.31 -6.10 -14.20
C PRO A 45 -21.07 -4.77 -14.11
N GLY A 46 -20.36 -3.64 -14.14
CA GLY A 46 -20.94 -2.28 -14.09
C GLY A 46 -20.86 -1.52 -12.76
N ALA A 47 -20.42 -2.10 -11.64
CA ALA A 47 -20.23 -1.32 -10.40
C ALA A 47 -18.88 -0.56 -10.42
N LYS A 48 -18.89 0.72 -10.04
CA LYS A 48 -17.68 1.55 -9.95
C LYS A 48 -16.79 1.02 -8.80
N GLN A 49 -15.72 0.30 -9.14
CA GLN A 49 -14.67 -0.14 -8.20
C GLN A 49 -14.18 1.04 -7.35
N ARG A 50 -14.02 0.81 -6.06
CA ARG A 50 -13.54 1.79 -5.10
C ARG A 50 -12.67 1.10 -4.05
N ALA A 51 -11.37 1.37 -4.09
CA ALA A 51 -10.44 1.00 -3.05
C ALA A 51 -10.60 1.94 -1.85
N SER A 52 -11.14 1.44 -0.74
CA SER A 52 -11.39 2.25 0.45
C SER A 52 -10.66 1.71 1.66
N LEU A 53 -10.00 2.61 2.38
CA LEU A 53 -9.47 2.39 3.72
C LEU A 53 -10.36 3.11 4.73
N PHE A 54 -10.77 2.42 5.78
CA PHE A 54 -11.53 2.96 6.89
C PHE A 54 -10.59 3.10 8.07
N VAL A 55 -10.44 4.31 8.60
CA VAL A 55 -9.56 4.63 9.73
C VAL A 55 -10.42 4.80 10.97
N ASN A 56 -10.18 4.01 12.01
CA ASN A 56 -10.90 4.11 13.27
C ASN A 56 -10.47 5.39 14.01
N THR A 57 -11.41 6.31 14.19
CA THR A 57 -11.20 7.61 14.87
C THR A 57 -11.44 7.53 16.37
N SER A 58 -11.96 6.41 16.87
CA SER A 58 -12.17 6.15 18.31
C SER A 58 -10.90 5.61 18.98
N VAL A 59 -9.96 5.07 18.21
CA VAL A 59 -8.65 4.66 18.71
C VAL A 59 -7.66 5.84 18.60
N PRO A 60 -6.95 6.23 19.68
CA PRO A 60 -5.95 7.29 19.64
C PRO A 60 -4.99 7.14 18.46
N ALA A 61 -4.63 8.24 17.81
CA ALA A 61 -3.71 8.19 16.69
C ALA A 61 -2.33 7.74 17.15
N SER A 62 -1.77 6.70 16.51
CA SER A 62 -0.31 6.50 16.57
C SER A 62 0.34 7.60 15.71
N ALA A 63 1.60 7.96 16.01
CA ALA A 63 2.32 9.02 15.30
C ALA A 63 2.37 8.85 13.77
N ASP A 64 2.19 7.61 13.28
CA ASP A 64 2.26 7.25 11.86
C ASP A 64 0.89 7.16 11.16
N LYS A 65 -0.22 7.45 11.84
CA LYS A 65 -1.56 7.08 11.37
C LYS A 65 -2.03 7.68 10.04
N GLN A 66 -1.40 8.74 9.50
CA GLN A 66 -2.03 9.54 8.44
C GLN A 66 -1.16 9.95 7.26
N LYS A 67 0.17 10.01 7.37
CA LYS A 67 1.01 10.64 6.33
C LYS A 67 0.83 9.99 4.95
N TYR A 68 0.85 8.66 4.89
CA TYR A 68 0.81 7.90 3.63
C TYR A 68 -0.60 7.73 3.06
N ILE A 69 -1.61 7.79 3.93
CA ILE A 69 -3.01 7.62 3.53
C ILE A 69 -3.52 8.88 2.84
N THR A 70 -3.27 10.07 3.42
CA THR A 70 -3.88 11.33 2.94
C THR A 70 -3.25 11.87 1.64
N GLN A 71 -2.03 11.45 1.30
CA GLN A 71 -1.37 11.86 0.05
C GLN A 71 -2.04 11.23 -1.19
N HIS A 72 -2.49 9.98 -1.07
CA HIS A 72 -3.00 9.18 -2.18
C HIS A 72 -4.52 8.93 -2.11
N SER A 73 -5.22 9.52 -1.16
CA SER A 73 -6.66 9.34 -0.98
C SER A 73 -7.38 10.66 -0.70
N ASP A 74 -8.69 10.65 -0.98
CA ASP A 74 -9.59 11.72 -0.57
C ASP A 74 -10.42 11.25 0.62
N LEU A 75 -10.47 12.08 1.67
CA LEU A 75 -11.28 11.82 2.85
C LEU A 75 -12.77 12.04 2.54
N SER A 76 -13.58 11.03 2.86
CA SER A 76 -15.04 11.10 2.77
C SER A 76 -15.62 11.98 3.88
N PRO A 77 -16.58 12.87 3.58
CA PRO A 77 -17.25 13.67 4.62
C PRO A 77 -18.22 12.83 5.48
N THR A 78 -18.50 11.59 5.07
CA THR A 78 -19.35 10.66 5.81
C THR A 78 -18.54 9.90 6.84
N ARG A 79 -18.97 9.96 8.11
CA ARG A 79 -18.50 9.11 9.19
C ARG A 79 -19.27 7.79 9.20
N TYR A 80 -18.60 6.73 9.61
CA TYR A 80 -19.16 5.39 9.77
C TYR A 80 -19.05 4.94 11.22
N SER A 81 -19.83 3.93 11.61
CA SER A 81 -19.84 3.38 12.96
C SER A 81 -20.11 1.88 12.94
N ARG A 82 -19.49 1.15 13.86
CA ARG A 82 -19.77 -0.27 14.12
C ARG A 82 -19.55 -0.52 15.61
N ASN A 83 -20.61 -0.89 16.33
CA ASN A 83 -20.60 -0.90 17.80
C ASN A 83 -20.18 0.50 18.33
N ASP A 84 -19.24 0.55 19.28
CA ASP A 84 -18.74 1.80 19.87
C ASP A 84 -17.62 2.47 19.03
N ASP A 85 -17.18 1.84 17.94
CA ASP A 85 -16.15 2.38 17.07
C ASP A 85 -16.73 3.31 16.00
N THR A 86 -16.04 4.43 15.74
CA THR A 86 -16.32 5.33 14.62
C THR A 86 -15.17 5.36 13.63
N PHE A 87 -15.50 5.49 12.34
CA PHE A 87 -14.55 5.39 11.24
C PHE A 87 -14.71 6.52 10.23
N GLU A 88 -13.58 6.93 9.67
CA GLU A 88 -13.47 7.80 8.52
C GLU A 88 -13.04 7.00 7.29
N ARG A 89 -13.68 7.24 6.13
CA ARG A 89 -13.34 6.54 4.89
C ARG A 89 -12.42 7.38 4.02
N HIS A 90 -11.26 6.82 3.69
CA HIS A 90 -10.32 7.31 2.72
C HIS A 90 -10.46 6.56 1.40
N GLN A 91 -10.77 7.28 0.33
CA GLN A 91 -10.91 6.71 -1.01
C GLN A 91 -9.62 6.92 -1.78
N PHE A 92 -8.92 5.84 -2.15
CA PHE A 92 -7.69 5.97 -2.95
C PHE A 92 -7.99 6.51 -4.36
N LYS A 93 -7.05 7.31 -4.86
CA LYS A 93 -7.03 7.84 -6.23
C LYS A 93 -6.66 6.73 -7.21
N LYS A 94 -6.91 6.97 -8.50
CA LYS A 94 -6.50 6.04 -9.56
C LYS A 94 -4.98 6.08 -9.75
N GLY A 95 -4.39 4.90 -9.89
CA GLY A 95 -2.97 4.68 -10.16
C GLY A 95 -2.74 4.15 -11.57
N ILE A 96 -1.48 3.90 -11.87
CA ILE A 96 -1.03 3.20 -13.08
C ILE A 96 -1.14 1.70 -12.83
N PRO A 97 -1.62 0.89 -13.80
CA PRO A 97 -1.64 -0.56 -13.67
C PRO A 97 -0.23 -1.14 -13.84
N ASP A 98 0.62 -0.90 -12.84
CA ASP A 98 1.98 -1.39 -12.70
C ASP A 98 2.24 -1.54 -11.19
N CYS A 99 2.54 -2.76 -10.76
CA CYS A 99 2.71 -3.08 -9.34
C CYS A 99 3.91 -2.37 -8.71
N MET A 100 5.06 -2.35 -9.40
CA MET A 100 6.29 -1.77 -8.86
C MET A 100 6.21 -0.26 -8.87
N HIS A 101 5.79 0.33 -10.00
CA HIS A 101 5.65 1.78 -10.09
C HIS A 101 4.68 2.32 -9.03
N ASN A 102 3.53 1.67 -8.84
CA ASN A 102 2.61 2.02 -7.76
C ASN A 102 3.26 1.87 -6.38
N GLY A 103 3.95 0.75 -6.14
CA GLY A 103 4.71 0.52 -4.90
C GLY A 103 5.65 1.68 -4.58
N GLU A 104 6.45 2.09 -5.56
CA GLU A 104 7.42 3.16 -5.44
C GLU A 104 6.77 4.53 -5.21
N GLU A 105 5.67 4.86 -5.90
CA GLU A 105 4.94 6.10 -5.65
C GLU A 105 4.43 6.22 -4.21
N PHE A 106 3.90 5.13 -3.66
CA PHE A 106 3.44 5.09 -2.27
C PHE A 106 4.60 5.16 -1.27
N MET A 107 5.71 4.45 -1.55
CA MET A 107 6.93 4.53 -0.73
C MET A 107 7.50 5.96 -0.67
N HIS A 108 7.44 6.69 -1.79
CA HIS A 108 7.92 8.08 -1.90
C HIS A 108 6.89 9.15 -1.53
N GLY A 109 5.61 8.79 -1.39
CA GLY A 109 4.52 9.71 -1.07
C GLY A 109 4.24 10.75 -2.16
N ARG A 110 4.58 10.45 -3.41
CA ARG A 110 4.43 11.34 -4.56
C ARG A 110 4.37 10.55 -5.87
N GLN A 111 3.88 11.20 -6.91
CA GLN A 111 3.93 10.61 -8.25
C GLN A 111 5.37 10.57 -8.78
N LEU A 112 5.70 9.49 -9.48
CA LEU A 112 6.99 9.28 -10.14
C LEU A 112 6.83 9.41 -11.67
N PRO A 113 7.92 9.65 -12.42
CA PRO A 113 7.89 9.62 -13.88
C PRO A 113 7.41 8.27 -14.39
N VAL A 114 6.43 8.28 -15.30
CA VAL A 114 5.91 7.06 -15.92
C VAL A 114 7.00 6.44 -16.80
N PRO A 115 7.28 5.13 -16.70
CA PRO A 115 8.20 4.45 -17.60
C PRO A 115 7.81 4.66 -19.07
N THR A 116 8.81 4.81 -19.92
CA THR A 116 8.67 4.88 -21.39
C THR A 116 9.41 3.70 -22.00
N THR A 117 9.26 3.52 -23.32
CA THR A 117 10.01 2.51 -24.07
C THR A 117 11.53 2.71 -24.02
N SER A 118 12.00 3.91 -23.70
CA SER A 118 13.43 4.26 -23.65
C SER A 118 13.95 4.55 -22.25
N THR A 119 13.08 4.81 -21.28
CA THR A 119 13.50 5.21 -19.94
C THR A 119 12.66 4.60 -18.84
N TYR A 120 13.30 4.16 -17.78
CA TYR A 120 12.64 3.71 -16.56
C TYR A 120 13.27 4.39 -15.35
N THR A 121 12.58 4.33 -14.21
CA THR A 121 13.05 4.90 -12.94
C THR A 121 13.27 3.78 -11.95
N LEU A 122 14.45 3.75 -11.33
CA LEU A 122 14.73 2.92 -10.17
C LEU A 122 14.44 3.76 -8.93
N ALA A 123 13.47 3.34 -8.11
CA ALA A 123 13.06 4.10 -6.93
C ALA A 123 12.90 3.25 -5.66
N SER A 124 13.44 2.03 -5.68
CA SER A 124 13.39 1.10 -4.55
C SER A 124 14.68 0.30 -4.41
N LYS A 125 14.93 -0.18 -3.19
CA LYS A 125 16.02 -1.12 -2.89
C LYS A 125 15.57 -2.16 -1.87
N GLU A 126 16.17 -3.33 -1.91
CA GLU A 126 15.90 -4.40 -0.96
C GLU A 126 16.51 -4.05 0.41
N LYS A 127 15.75 -4.27 1.49
CA LYS A 127 16.07 -3.77 2.84
C LYS A 127 17.23 -4.50 3.52
N VAL A 128 17.46 -5.77 3.26
CA VAL A 128 18.53 -6.55 3.90
C VAL A 128 19.88 -6.28 3.22
N THR A 129 19.92 -6.40 1.90
CA THR A 129 21.11 -6.27 1.04
C THR A 129 21.42 -4.82 0.69
N GLN A 130 20.45 -3.91 0.81
CA GLN A 130 20.52 -2.51 0.36
C GLN A 130 20.75 -2.34 -1.16
N LYS A 131 20.56 -3.41 -1.95
CA LYS A 131 20.75 -3.39 -3.41
C LYS A 131 19.49 -2.92 -4.11
N VAL A 132 19.69 -2.14 -5.18
CA VAL A 132 18.60 -1.54 -5.96
C VAL A 132 17.76 -2.64 -6.62
N LEU A 133 16.44 -2.47 -6.61
CA LEU A 133 15.49 -3.38 -7.23
C LEU A 133 14.99 -2.80 -8.56
N GLY A 134 14.61 -3.67 -9.50
CA GLY A 134 14.02 -3.27 -10.78
C GLY A 134 15.01 -3.12 -11.95
N GLU A 135 16.30 -3.38 -11.74
CA GLU A 135 17.30 -3.32 -12.82
C GLU A 135 17.16 -4.45 -13.85
N SER A 136 16.92 -5.68 -13.37
CA SER A 136 16.61 -6.85 -14.20
C SER A 136 16.00 -7.97 -13.35
N ASP A 137 15.36 -8.94 -13.98
CA ASP A 137 14.83 -10.12 -13.30
C ASP A 137 15.94 -10.92 -12.61
N GLU A 138 17.08 -11.11 -13.28
CA GLU A 138 18.24 -11.84 -12.74
C GLU A 138 18.81 -11.15 -11.50
N LYS A 139 18.91 -9.82 -11.52
CA LYS A 139 19.38 -9.04 -10.37
C LYS A 139 18.39 -9.12 -9.22
N ASN A 140 17.09 -8.97 -9.47
CA ASN A 140 16.05 -9.15 -8.44
C ASN A 140 16.10 -10.56 -7.82
N ILE A 141 16.33 -11.60 -8.63
CA ILE A 141 16.54 -12.97 -8.16
C ILE A 141 17.79 -13.07 -7.29
N ALA A 142 18.91 -12.53 -7.76
CA ALA A 142 20.17 -12.58 -7.01
C ALA A 142 20.05 -11.88 -5.65
N HIS A 143 19.45 -10.68 -5.63
CA HIS A 143 19.26 -9.89 -4.41
C HIS A 143 18.32 -10.59 -3.43
N SER A 144 17.21 -11.18 -3.90
CA SER A 144 16.29 -11.91 -3.03
C SER A 144 16.90 -13.19 -2.43
N LYS A 145 17.71 -13.93 -3.20
CA LYS A 145 18.49 -15.08 -2.67
C LYS A 145 19.52 -14.65 -1.63
N GLU A 146 20.21 -13.55 -1.90
CA GLU A 146 21.21 -13.01 -0.98
C GLU A 146 20.59 -12.50 0.31
N ALA A 147 19.46 -11.78 0.23
CA ALA A 147 18.69 -11.35 1.39
C ALA A 147 18.30 -12.54 2.28
N ARG A 148 17.79 -13.62 1.65
CA ARG A 148 17.47 -14.87 2.38
C ARG A 148 18.68 -15.51 3.04
N ARG A 149 19.85 -15.46 2.39
CA ARG A 149 21.10 -16.01 2.95
C ARG A 149 21.62 -15.17 4.12
N LEU A 150 21.52 -13.84 4.03
CA LEU A 150 22.00 -12.90 5.05
C LEU A 150 21.08 -12.87 6.27
N ASP A 151 19.77 -12.83 6.05
CA ASP A 151 18.78 -12.73 7.12
C ASP A 151 17.49 -13.48 6.75
N PRO A 152 17.44 -14.82 6.97
CA PRO A 152 16.26 -15.62 6.65
C PRO A 152 15.02 -15.23 7.49
N ASN A 153 15.21 -14.53 8.61
CA ASN A 153 14.14 -14.09 9.51
C ASN A 153 13.49 -12.76 9.06
N ARG A 154 13.95 -12.17 7.96
CA ARG A 154 13.39 -10.92 7.40
C ARG A 154 12.86 -11.06 5.98
N VAL A 155 12.75 -12.29 5.50
CA VAL A 155 12.24 -12.64 4.16
C VAL A 155 11.15 -13.71 4.23
N GLY A 156 10.52 -13.99 3.09
CA GLY A 156 9.46 -14.98 2.97
C GLY A 156 8.28 -14.65 3.87
N VAL A 157 7.80 -15.64 4.62
CA VAL A 157 6.67 -15.47 5.55
C VAL A 157 6.98 -14.46 6.67
N GLN A 158 8.26 -14.24 6.98
CA GLN A 158 8.72 -13.30 8.02
C GLN A 158 9.04 -11.90 7.48
N ALA A 159 8.87 -11.65 6.17
CA ALA A 159 8.99 -10.30 5.64
C ALA A 159 8.05 -9.36 6.39
N SER A 160 8.58 -8.23 6.87
CA SER A 160 7.86 -7.33 7.77
C SER A 160 8.14 -5.86 7.43
N PRO A 161 7.58 -5.34 6.32
CA PRO A 161 7.64 -3.94 5.96
C PRO A 161 6.96 -3.06 7.02
N THR A 162 7.55 -1.90 7.27
CA THR A 162 6.90 -0.81 8.00
C THR A 162 6.03 0.03 7.05
N VAL A 163 5.26 0.96 7.60
CA VAL A 163 4.53 1.94 6.76
C VAL A 163 5.54 2.74 5.92
N GLY A 164 5.27 2.90 4.62
CA GLY A 164 6.18 3.53 3.67
C GLY A 164 7.23 2.58 3.05
N GLU A 165 7.16 1.29 3.37
CA GLU A 165 7.90 0.21 2.71
C GLU A 165 6.93 -0.70 1.93
N ALA A 166 7.45 -1.65 1.16
CA ALA A 166 6.64 -2.60 0.40
C ALA A 166 7.07 -4.05 0.62
N TYR A 167 6.11 -4.97 0.45
CA TYR A 167 6.44 -6.36 0.18
C TYR A 167 6.74 -6.52 -1.30
N ASP A 168 7.84 -7.20 -1.63
CA ASP A 168 8.16 -7.57 -3.00
C ASP A 168 8.36 -9.08 -3.09
N ILE A 169 7.53 -9.78 -3.86
CA ILE A 169 7.69 -11.22 -4.10
C ILE A 169 8.33 -11.46 -5.46
N VAL A 170 9.44 -12.20 -5.48
CA VAL A 170 10.27 -12.40 -6.68
C VAL A 170 10.26 -13.89 -7.08
N ARG A 171 9.89 -14.19 -8.33
CA ARG A 171 10.05 -15.53 -8.94
C ARG A 171 11.53 -15.90 -8.95
N GLN A 172 11.85 -17.16 -8.67
CA GLN A 172 13.27 -17.60 -8.59
C GLN A 172 13.78 -18.35 -9.82
N GLY A 173 13.02 -18.33 -10.91
CA GLY A 173 13.35 -18.97 -12.18
C GLY A 173 12.68 -18.24 -13.34
N PRO A 174 12.73 -18.81 -14.56
CA PRO A 174 12.19 -18.18 -15.75
C PRO A 174 10.72 -17.78 -15.56
N THR A 175 10.40 -16.57 -15.99
CA THR A 175 9.03 -16.05 -15.93
C THR A 175 8.17 -16.72 -17.00
N PRO A 176 7.09 -17.44 -16.61
CA PRO A 176 6.21 -18.04 -17.60
C PRO A 176 5.56 -16.96 -18.48
N LYS A 177 5.31 -17.28 -19.76
CA LYS A 177 4.67 -16.36 -20.70
C LYS A 177 3.36 -15.81 -20.11
N GLY A 178 3.21 -14.49 -20.11
CA GLY A 178 2.01 -13.82 -19.59
C GLY A 178 1.89 -13.78 -18.06
N LYS A 179 2.96 -14.07 -17.33
CA LYS A 179 3.05 -13.87 -15.87
C LYS A 179 4.05 -12.76 -15.57
N SER A 180 3.87 -12.07 -14.45
CA SER A 180 4.85 -11.10 -13.96
C SER A 180 6.01 -11.81 -13.26
N PRO A 181 7.27 -11.34 -13.42
CA PRO A 181 8.43 -11.84 -12.68
C PRO A 181 8.35 -11.54 -11.17
N TYR A 182 7.68 -10.46 -10.80
CA TYR A 182 7.55 -10.01 -9.42
C TYR A 182 6.20 -9.32 -9.16
N HIS A 183 5.90 -9.08 -7.89
CA HIS A 183 4.77 -8.24 -7.46
C HIS A 183 5.16 -7.42 -6.25
N SER A 184 4.74 -6.16 -6.24
CA SER A 184 4.98 -5.22 -5.14
C SER A 184 3.68 -4.78 -4.48
N ALA A 185 3.69 -4.72 -3.15
CA ALA A 185 2.57 -4.30 -2.33
C ALA A 185 3.02 -3.30 -1.25
N PRO A 186 2.86 -1.98 -1.49
CA PRO A 186 3.25 -0.96 -0.53
C PRO A 186 2.35 -0.97 0.70
N VAL A 187 2.94 -0.80 1.89
CA VAL A 187 2.23 -0.75 3.16
C VAL A 187 1.88 0.70 3.51
N VAL A 188 0.59 0.97 3.65
CA VAL A 188 0.05 2.30 3.98
C VAL A 188 -0.42 2.41 5.42
N ALA A 189 -0.66 1.29 6.08
CA ALA A 189 -1.02 1.23 7.49
C ALA A 189 -0.61 -0.12 8.11
N ARG A 190 -0.40 -0.14 9.42
CA ARG A 190 -0.03 -1.33 10.17
C ARG A 190 -0.70 -1.35 11.53
N ASP A 191 -1.21 -2.50 11.93
CA ASP A 191 -1.85 -2.76 13.21
C ASP A 191 -1.34 -4.08 13.79
N GLY A 192 -0.40 -3.99 14.74
CA GLY A 192 0.34 -5.16 15.23
C GLY A 192 1.13 -5.87 14.12
N GLN A 193 0.79 -7.14 13.85
CA GLN A 193 1.38 -7.93 12.78
C GLN A 193 0.62 -7.84 11.45
N GLN A 194 -0.53 -7.17 11.43
CA GLN A 194 -1.28 -6.96 10.19
C GLN A 194 -0.86 -5.68 9.49
N THR A 195 -0.69 -5.77 8.18
CA THR A 195 -0.38 -4.65 7.29
C THR A 195 -1.51 -4.45 6.31
N VAL A 196 -1.87 -3.19 6.07
CA VAL A 196 -2.76 -2.75 5.00
C VAL A 196 -1.91 -2.37 3.79
N THR A 197 -2.18 -2.97 2.64
CA THR A 197 -1.49 -2.67 1.37
C THR A 197 -2.40 -1.99 0.36
N VAL A 198 -1.79 -1.29 -0.60
CA VAL A 198 -2.50 -0.66 -1.73
C VAL A 198 -1.81 -1.07 -3.02
N GLU A 199 -2.37 -2.08 -3.68
CA GLU A 199 -1.73 -2.84 -4.75
C GLU A 199 -2.27 -2.47 -6.11
N GLN A 200 -1.42 -2.52 -7.13
CA GLN A 200 -1.84 -2.49 -8.53
C GLN A 200 -1.38 -3.78 -9.18
N SER A 201 -2.15 -4.28 -10.14
CA SER A 201 -1.71 -5.37 -11.00
C SER A 201 -1.30 -4.82 -12.35
N ALA A 202 -0.15 -5.27 -12.85
CA ALA A 202 0.22 -5.03 -14.24
C ALA A 202 -0.74 -5.77 -15.17
N GLY A 203 -1.13 -5.12 -16.27
CA GLY A 203 -1.81 -5.78 -17.39
C GLY A 203 -0.82 -6.62 -18.22
N SER A 204 -1.21 -6.97 -19.44
CA SER A 204 -0.31 -7.60 -20.42
C SER A 204 0.72 -6.64 -21.02
N THR A 205 0.57 -5.35 -20.78
CA THR A 205 1.44 -4.25 -21.23
C THR A 205 1.56 -3.25 -20.10
N ASP A 206 2.71 -2.60 -20.00
CA ASP A 206 2.94 -1.57 -18.99
C ASP A 206 1.88 -0.47 -19.05
N GLY A 207 1.40 -0.08 -17.88
CA GLY A 207 0.45 0.99 -17.74
C GLY A 207 1.08 2.33 -18.08
N THR A 208 0.51 3.06 -19.03
CA THR A 208 0.98 4.42 -19.36
C THR A 208 0.05 5.51 -18.82
N LYS A 209 -1.07 5.14 -18.18
CA LYS A 209 -2.11 6.07 -17.73
C LYS A 209 -2.66 5.68 -16.36
N ARG A 210 -3.02 6.70 -15.57
CA ARG A 210 -3.70 6.54 -14.28
C ARG A 210 -5.19 6.30 -14.46
N ASN A 211 -5.62 5.05 -14.62
CA ASN A 211 -7.01 4.74 -14.95
C ASN A 211 -7.64 3.63 -14.09
N THR A 212 -6.85 2.90 -13.30
CA THR A 212 -7.30 1.83 -12.39
C THR A 212 -7.28 2.28 -10.95
N TYR A 213 -8.30 1.90 -10.17
CA TYR A 213 -8.19 1.98 -8.73
C TYR A 213 -7.31 0.83 -8.23
N PRO A 214 -6.50 1.05 -7.18
CA PRO A 214 -5.73 -0.04 -6.60
C PRO A 214 -6.67 -1.04 -5.91
N THR A 215 -6.13 -2.18 -5.53
CA THR A 215 -6.74 -3.12 -4.59
C THR A 215 -6.21 -2.81 -3.19
N VAL A 216 -7.08 -2.81 -2.18
CA VAL A 216 -6.66 -2.67 -0.78
C VAL A 216 -6.78 -4.02 -0.11
N ASP A 217 -5.69 -4.48 0.49
CA ASP A 217 -5.59 -5.83 1.05
C ASP A 217 -4.98 -5.83 2.45
N LEU A 218 -5.16 -6.96 3.13
CA LEU A 218 -4.57 -7.23 4.45
C LEU A 218 -3.64 -8.43 4.36
N TYR A 219 -2.47 -8.30 4.98
CA TYR A 219 -1.53 -9.39 5.21
C TYR A 219 -1.13 -9.47 6.67
N ARG A 220 -0.78 -10.67 7.14
CA ARG A 220 -0.27 -10.89 8.49
C ARG A 220 1.16 -11.44 8.44
N VAL A 221 2.09 -10.68 8.99
CA VAL A 221 3.50 -11.07 9.11
C VAL A 221 3.61 -12.36 9.93
N GLY A 222 4.46 -13.29 9.49
CA GLY A 222 4.72 -14.56 10.17
C GLY A 222 3.65 -15.64 9.93
N HIS A 223 2.51 -15.31 9.32
CA HIS A 223 1.43 -16.26 9.11
C HIS A 223 1.59 -17.05 7.79
N GLN A 224 1.47 -18.38 7.85
CA GLN A 224 1.81 -19.24 6.71
C GLN A 224 0.95 -19.00 5.45
N THR A 225 -0.32 -18.66 5.61
CA THR A 225 -1.25 -18.43 4.49
C THR A 225 -1.67 -16.97 4.31
N GLU A 226 -1.75 -16.20 5.38
CA GLU A 226 -2.15 -14.79 5.38
C GLU A 226 -0.99 -13.81 5.18
N SER A 227 0.26 -14.27 5.24
CA SER A 227 1.39 -13.43 4.83
C SER A 227 1.39 -13.23 3.31
N PHE A 228 2.10 -12.20 2.84
CA PHE A 228 2.27 -11.95 1.42
C PHE A 228 2.92 -13.16 0.71
N GLN A 229 3.97 -13.74 1.31
CA GLN A 229 4.58 -14.99 0.84
C GLN A 229 3.57 -16.14 0.82
N GLY A 230 2.76 -16.28 1.86
CA GLY A 230 1.76 -17.35 1.97
C GLY A 230 0.71 -17.30 0.85
N ARG A 231 0.24 -16.09 0.54
CA ARG A 231 -0.77 -15.86 -0.50
C ARG A 231 -0.21 -16.03 -1.91
N TYR A 232 0.98 -15.48 -2.17
CA TYR A 232 1.52 -15.38 -3.53
C TYR A 232 2.59 -16.42 -3.87
N GLY A 233 3.26 -17.01 -2.87
CA GLY A 233 4.31 -18.02 -3.04
C GLY A 233 3.78 -19.43 -3.34
N THR A 234 2.72 -19.53 -4.14
CA THR A 234 2.08 -20.79 -4.54
C THR A 234 2.47 -21.15 -5.98
N SER A 235 2.18 -22.38 -6.42
CA SER A 235 2.40 -22.79 -7.82
C SER A 235 1.59 -21.97 -8.83
N GLU A 236 0.42 -21.48 -8.43
CA GLU A 236 -0.46 -20.67 -9.28
C GLU A 236 -0.06 -19.18 -9.28
N GLY A 237 0.57 -18.73 -8.18
CA GLY A 237 1.14 -17.41 -8.02
C GLY A 237 2.56 -17.31 -8.57
N TYR A 238 3.51 -16.87 -7.74
CA TYR A 238 4.90 -16.58 -8.08
C TYR A 238 5.83 -17.80 -7.98
N GLY A 239 5.28 -18.99 -7.73
CA GLY A 239 6.02 -20.23 -7.58
C GLY A 239 6.36 -20.53 -6.12
N LYS A 240 6.42 -21.82 -5.79
CA LYS A 240 6.70 -22.30 -4.42
C LYS A 240 8.08 -21.90 -3.90
N ASN A 241 9.01 -21.63 -4.80
CA ASN A 241 10.36 -21.18 -4.48
C ASN A 241 10.47 -19.65 -4.40
N ALA A 242 9.42 -18.89 -4.72
CA ALA A 242 9.43 -17.43 -4.67
C ALA A 242 9.91 -16.90 -3.32
N ILE A 243 10.51 -15.72 -3.35
CA ILE A 243 11.05 -15.06 -2.16
C ILE A 243 10.39 -13.70 -2.02
N THR A 244 9.63 -13.54 -0.94
CA THR A 244 9.20 -12.22 -0.50
C THR A 244 10.34 -11.53 0.22
N VAL A 245 10.66 -10.31 -0.17
CA VAL A 245 11.59 -9.40 0.49
C VAL A 245 10.87 -8.13 0.89
N VAL A 246 11.57 -7.26 1.62
CA VAL A 246 11.07 -5.92 1.93
C VAL A 246 11.79 -4.92 1.05
N ALA A 247 11.04 -4.16 0.27
CA ALA A 247 11.55 -3.00 -0.45
C ALA A 247 11.36 -1.74 0.39
N GLN A 248 12.31 -0.83 0.29
CA GLN A 248 12.29 0.49 0.93
C GLN A 248 12.63 1.57 -0.10
N PRO A 249 12.30 2.85 0.17
CA PRO A 249 12.61 3.94 -0.74
C PRO A 249 14.10 4.03 -1.12
N HIS A 250 14.35 4.28 -2.41
CA HIS A 250 15.66 4.61 -2.97
C HIS A 250 15.48 5.59 -4.15
N GLY A 251 16.56 6.25 -4.60
CA GLY A 251 16.49 7.15 -5.75
C GLY A 251 15.51 8.33 -5.57
N PRO A 252 14.84 8.79 -6.64
CA PRO A 252 14.72 8.15 -7.96
C PRO A 252 15.96 8.31 -8.85
N GLU A 253 16.31 7.27 -9.60
CA GLU A 253 17.36 7.27 -10.62
C GLU A 253 16.79 6.92 -11.99
N SER A 254 16.87 7.83 -12.95
CA SER A 254 16.45 7.55 -14.33
C SER A 254 17.51 6.75 -15.07
N ARG A 255 17.09 5.68 -15.75
CA ARG A 255 17.94 4.80 -16.55
C ARG A 255 17.39 4.71 -17.96
N GLN A 256 18.29 4.55 -18.93
CA GLN A 256 17.90 4.16 -20.28
C GLN A 256 17.58 2.67 -20.29
N VAL A 257 16.51 2.30 -20.99
CA VAL A 257 16.29 0.89 -21.35
C VAL A 257 17.45 0.50 -22.28
N PRO A 258 18.22 -0.56 -21.97
CA PRO A 258 19.25 -1.03 -22.89
C PRO A 258 18.61 -1.30 -24.26
N ASP A 259 19.24 -0.85 -25.34
CA ASP A 259 18.83 -1.28 -26.68
C ASP A 259 18.93 -2.81 -26.72
N ASP A 260 17.85 -3.49 -27.11
CA ASP A 260 17.80 -4.95 -27.18
C ASP A 260 19.02 -5.49 -27.97
N GLU A 261 19.90 -6.27 -27.33
CA GLU A 261 20.90 -7.13 -28.00
C GLU A 261 20.30 -8.50 -28.34
#